data_AF-A0A5C8QPI6-F1
#
_entry.id   AF-A0A5C8QPI6-F1
#
_cell.length_a   1.000
_cell.length_b   1.000
_cell.length_c   1.000
_cell.angle_alpha   90.00
_cell.angle_beta   90.00
_cell.angle_gamma   90.00
#
_symmetry.space_group_name_H-M   'P 1'
#
loop_
_entity.id
_entity.type
_entity.pdbx_description
1 polymer ?
#
loop_
_entity_poly.entity_id
_entity_poly.type
_entity_poly.pdbx_seq_one_letter_code
_entity_poly.pdbx_strand_id
1 'polypeptide(L)'
;MSNPIPTEPPADTPVTDRAGILLVDDMEENLLALEAVLASLNVPLVRARSGEEAIRALRRERFALVLLDVRMPGMDGFDTAAAIKRLDQAKDVPIIFLTGSDLDSGFTFRGYARGAADFIPKPFDPWVLRAKATVFLELHRKNRQLEALLARDHVQLAEMAHRLSAIGSLLGEPGGDIGTDGDGDGGDANTLRGPGELAALRGHVAGLDNILRELRRGRSPQP
;
A
#
# COMPACT_ATOMS: atom_id res chain seq x y z
N MET A 1 -22.10 41.08 -33.23
CA MET A 1 -21.12 41.25 -32.13
C MET A 1 -21.09 39.96 -31.36
N SER A 2 -20.01 39.20 -31.51
CA SER A 2 -19.82 37.85 -31.00
C SER A 2 -19.66 37.82 -29.49
N ASN A 3 -20.34 36.90 -28.82
CA ASN A 3 -20.02 36.51 -27.45
C ASN A 3 -19.13 35.26 -27.53
N PRO A 4 -17.94 35.22 -26.91
CA PRO A 4 -17.09 34.04 -26.98
C PRO A 4 -17.69 32.89 -26.16
N ILE A 5 -17.59 31.68 -26.70
CA ILE A 5 -17.89 30.43 -26.02
C ILE A 5 -16.75 30.19 -25.00
N PRO A 6 -17.03 29.95 -23.71
CA PRO A 6 -16.00 29.50 -22.77
C PRO A 6 -15.54 28.09 -23.14
N THR A 7 -14.32 27.96 -23.65
CA THR A 7 -13.59 26.69 -23.75
C THR A 7 -12.92 26.38 -22.41
N GLU A 8 -13.69 25.86 -21.47
CA GLU A 8 -13.16 25.05 -20.37
C GLU A 8 -13.75 23.64 -20.48
N PRO A 9 -12.92 22.59 -20.56
CA PRO A 9 -13.41 21.23 -20.39
C PRO A 9 -13.97 21.07 -18.96
N PRO A 10 -15.09 20.36 -18.76
CA PRO A 10 -15.69 20.18 -17.45
C PRO A 10 -14.71 19.44 -16.53
N ALA A 11 -14.18 20.13 -15.52
CA ALA A 11 -13.30 19.60 -14.49
C ALA A 11 -14.09 18.82 -13.41
N ASP A 12 -14.98 17.94 -13.85
CA ASP A 12 -15.63 16.94 -13.00
C ASP A 12 -15.40 15.55 -13.60
N THR A 13 -14.13 15.25 -13.82
CA THR A 13 -13.70 13.87 -14.06
C THR A 13 -13.75 13.15 -12.71
N PRO A 14 -14.54 12.09 -12.56
CA PRO A 14 -14.57 11.33 -11.32
C PRO A 14 -13.14 10.86 -11.02
N VAL A 15 -12.64 11.24 -9.84
CA VAL A 15 -11.38 10.73 -9.27
C VAL A 15 -11.44 9.22 -9.39
N THR A 16 -10.75 8.70 -10.40
CA THR A 16 -10.95 7.33 -10.81
C THR A 16 -10.17 6.50 -9.81
N ASP A 17 -10.81 5.53 -9.17
CA ASP A 17 -10.16 4.46 -8.38
C ASP A 17 -9.23 3.57 -9.23
N ARG A 18 -8.86 4.04 -10.44
CA ARG A 18 -7.90 3.48 -11.36
C ARG A 18 -6.58 4.18 -11.12
N ALA A 19 -5.71 3.55 -10.35
CA ALA A 19 -4.32 3.95 -10.24
C ALA A 19 -3.71 4.07 -11.66
N GLY A 20 -3.23 5.28 -11.99
CA GLY A 20 -2.72 5.62 -13.31
C GLY A 20 -1.27 5.19 -13.55
N ILE A 21 -0.73 5.53 -14.71
CA ILE A 21 0.70 5.41 -15.03
C ILE A 21 1.32 6.81 -15.01
N LEU A 22 2.42 6.97 -14.28
CA LEU A 22 3.22 8.19 -14.30
C LEU A 22 4.34 8.04 -15.33
N LEU A 23 4.42 8.99 -16.26
CA LEU A 23 5.44 9.07 -17.31
C LEU A 23 6.42 10.19 -16.94
N VAL A 24 7.70 9.88 -16.79
CA VAL A 24 8.73 10.84 -16.39
C VAL A 24 9.87 10.86 -17.39
N ASP A 25 10.01 11.97 -18.11
CA ASP A 25 11.04 12.19 -19.13
C ASP A 25 11.18 13.71 -19.35
N ASP A 26 12.39 14.23 -19.54
CA ASP A 26 12.62 15.67 -19.69
C ASP A 26 12.21 16.20 -21.08
N MET A 27 12.13 15.30 -22.06
CA MET A 27 11.74 15.61 -23.44
C MET A 27 10.25 15.37 -23.68
N GLU A 28 9.53 16.42 -24.08
CA GLU A 28 8.08 16.34 -24.38
C GLU A 28 7.77 15.32 -25.48
N GLU A 29 8.66 15.17 -26.46
CA GLU A 29 8.53 14.21 -27.56
C GLU A 29 8.50 12.76 -27.07
N ASN A 30 9.32 12.43 -26.07
CA ASN A 30 9.34 11.10 -25.45
C ASN A 30 8.05 10.84 -24.67
N LEU A 31 7.58 11.84 -23.90
CA LEU A 31 6.32 11.75 -23.17
C LEU A 31 5.12 11.52 -24.11
N LEU A 32 5.07 12.24 -25.23
CA LEU A 32 4.04 12.08 -26.25
C LEU A 32 4.09 10.69 -26.90
N ALA A 33 5.28 10.18 -27.20
CA ALA A 33 5.46 8.83 -27.74
C ALA A 33 4.99 7.76 -26.75
N LEU A 34 5.38 7.86 -25.48
CA LEU A 34 4.94 6.94 -24.42
C LEU A 34 3.42 6.95 -24.28
N GLU A 35 2.82 8.14 -24.28
CA GLU A 35 1.37 8.28 -24.18
C GLU A 35 0.66 7.63 -25.38
N ALA A 36 1.14 7.86 -26.61
CA ALA A 36 0.56 7.25 -27.80
C ALA A 36 0.60 5.72 -27.77
N VAL A 37 1.70 5.14 -27.27
CA VAL A 37 1.85 3.68 -27.12
C VAL A 37 0.87 3.10 -26.08
N LEU A 38 0.65 3.83 -24.99
CA LEU A 38 -0.13 3.40 -23.83
C LEU A 38 -1.60 3.84 -23.88
N ALA A 39 -1.99 4.72 -24.80
CA ALA A 39 -3.36 5.22 -24.94
C ALA A 39 -4.39 4.08 -25.07
N SER A 40 -4.01 2.99 -25.74
CA SER A 40 -4.84 1.78 -25.88
C SER A 40 -5.20 1.09 -24.55
N LEU A 41 -4.50 1.37 -23.46
CA LEU A 41 -4.76 0.77 -22.14
C LEU A 41 -5.93 1.42 -21.39
N ASN A 42 -6.41 2.58 -21.85
CA ASN A 42 -7.54 3.32 -21.26
C ASN A 42 -7.40 3.53 -19.73
N VAL A 43 -6.18 3.86 -19.30
CA VAL A 43 -5.83 4.22 -17.91
C VAL A 43 -5.42 5.68 -17.84
N PRO A 44 -5.56 6.35 -16.68
CA PRO A 44 -5.03 7.70 -16.51
C PRO A 44 -3.51 7.71 -16.74
N LEU A 45 -3.04 8.59 -17.62
CA LEU A 45 -1.63 8.82 -17.89
C LEU A 45 -1.28 10.22 -17.39
N VAL A 46 -0.32 10.32 -16.48
CA VAL A 46 0.15 11.61 -15.94
C VAL A 46 1.58 11.82 -16.40
N ARG A 47 1.89 13.03 -16.87
CA ARG A 47 3.22 13.38 -17.37
C ARG A 47 3.98 14.19 -16.32
N ALA A 48 5.29 13.98 -16.25
CA ALA A 48 6.21 14.78 -15.47
C ALA A 48 7.49 15.01 -16.27
N ARG A 49 7.95 16.25 -16.31
CA ARG A 49 9.13 16.67 -17.08
C ARG A 49 10.42 16.67 -16.27
N SER A 50 10.34 16.24 -15.01
CA SER A 50 11.46 16.20 -14.08
C SER A 50 11.16 15.24 -12.94
N GLY A 51 12.22 14.77 -12.27
CA GLY A 51 12.09 13.95 -11.07
C GLY A 51 11.34 14.65 -9.94
N GLU A 52 11.52 15.96 -9.77
CA GLU A 52 10.79 16.74 -8.77
C GLU A 52 9.29 16.80 -9.04
N GLU A 53 8.91 17.00 -10.31
CA GLU A 53 7.50 16.98 -10.72
C GLU A 53 6.88 15.60 -10.52
N ALA A 54 7.62 14.54 -10.82
CA ALA A 54 7.19 13.17 -10.56
C ALA A 54 6.93 12.93 -9.07
N ILE A 55 7.83 13.38 -8.19
CA ILE A 55 7.68 13.29 -6.74
C ILE A 55 6.45 14.09 -6.26
N ARG A 56 6.21 15.28 -6.82
CA ARG A 56 5.01 16.07 -6.51
C ARG A 56 3.73 15.37 -6.95
N ALA A 57 3.72 14.74 -8.12
CA ALA A 57 2.58 13.96 -8.61
C ALA A 57 2.29 12.76 -7.70
N LEU A 58 3.32 11.97 -7.35
CA LEU A 58 3.22 10.82 -6.44
C LEU A 58 2.78 11.19 -5.02
N ARG A 59 2.93 12.45 -4.62
CA ARG A 59 2.40 12.97 -3.35
C ARG A 59 0.90 13.24 -3.38
N ARG A 60 0.37 13.61 -4.54
CA ARG A 60 -1.04 14.00 -4.73
C ARG A 60 -1.94 12.82 -5.07
N GLU A 61 -1.42 11.91 -5.89
CA GLU A 61 -2.20 10.83 -6.50
C GLU A 61 -1.49 9.48 -6.34
N ARG A 62 -2.26 8.40 -6.52
CA ARG A 62 -1.73 7.03 -6.49
C ARG A 62 -1.54 6.50 -7.91
N PHE A 63 -0.39 5.88 -8.13
CA PHE A 63 -0.01 5.30 -9.40
C PHE A 63 0.19 3.80 -9.28
N ALA A 64 -0.18 3.08 -10.34
CA ALA A 64 0.05 1.64 -10.45
C ALA A 64 1.46 1.34 -10.98
N LEU A 65 2.03 2.27 -11.74
CA LEU A 65 3.32 2.11 -12.40
C LEU A 65 3.95 3.48 -12.65
N VAL A 66 5.28 3.56 -12.51
CA VAL A 66 6.08 4.72 -12.95
C VAL A 66 7.01 4.27 -14.07
N LEU A 67 6.95 4.95 -15.21
CA LEU A 67 7.95 4.88 -16.28
C LEU A 67 8.89 6.07 -16.12
N LEU A 68 10.18 5.81 -15.92
CA LEU A 68 11.15 6.83 -15.53
C LEU A 68 12.37 6.79 -16.44
N ASP A 69 12.65 7.89 -17.13
CA ASP A 69 13.93 8.04 -17.81
C ASP A 69 15.07 8.12 -16.79
N VAL A 70 16.17 7.45 -17.11
CA VAL A 70 17.40 7.54 -16.32
C VAL A 70 18.10 8.86 -16.61
N ARG A 71 18.18 9.26 -17.88
CA ARG A 71 18.96 10.43 -18.28
C ARG A 71 18.12 11.69 -18.25
N MET A 72 18.18 12.42 -17.14
CA MET A 72 17.55 13.74 -17.01
C MET A 72 18.55 14.78 -16.48
N PRO A 73 18.45 16.06 -16.90
CA PRO A 73 19.25 17.13 -16.34
C PRO A 73 18.85 17.42 -14.89
N GLY A 74 19.84 17.67 -14.04
CA GLY A 74 19.64 17.93 -12.61
C GLY A 74 19.48 16.64 -11.81
N MET A 75 18.24 16.22 -11.58
CA MET A 75 17.94 15.02 -10.80
C MET A 75 17.85 13.79 -11.72
N ASP A 76 18.83 12.90 -11.63
CA ASP A 76 18.85 11.62 -12.36
C ASP A 76 17.63 10.75 -11.98
N GLY A 77 17.15 9.94 -12.92
CA GLY A 77 16.13 8.92 -12.67
C GLY A 77 16.47 8.01 -11.49
N PHE A 78 17.74 7.64 -11.26
CA PHE A 78 18.09 6.82 -10.09
C PHE A 78 17.90 7.53 -8.76
N ASP A 79 18.18 8.83 -8.69
CA ASP A 79 17.95 9.61 -7.48
C ASP A 79 16.46 9.87 -7.28
N THR A 80 15.75 10.09 -8.39
CA THR A 80 14.29 10.22 -8.41
C THR A 80 13.64 8.96 -7.86
N ALA A 81 14.00 7.78 -8.35
CA ALA A 81 13.48 6.51 -7.85
C ALA A 81 13.79 6.30 -6.37
N ALA A 82 15.01 6.59 -5.92
CA ALA A 82 15.37 6.50 -4.51
C ALA A 82 14.51 7.45 -3.65
N ALA A 83 14.20 8.66 -4.14
CA ALA A 83 13.30 9.58 -3.46
C ALA A 83 11.85 9.07 -3.42
N ILE A 84 11.36 8.50 -4.51
CA ILE A 84 10.03 7.87 -4.59
C ILE A 84 9.92 6.73 -3.58
N LYS A 85 10.94 5.87 -3.49
CA LYS A 85 10.97 4.74 -2.54
C LYS A 85 10.99 5.16 -1.08
N ARG A 86 11.39 6.40 -0.77
CA ARG A 86 11.30 6.97 0.59
C ARG A 86 9.92 7.50 0.95
N LEU A 87 8.98 7.60 0.00
CA LEU A 87 7.61 8.04 0.27
C LEU A 87 6.77 6.85 0.71
N ASP A 88 6.20 6.90 1.91
CA ASP A 88 5.39 5.77 2.43
C ASP A 88 4.23 5.36 1.54
N GLN A 89 3.62 6.32 0.85
CA GLN A 89 2.50 6.10 -0.05
C GLN A 89 2.90 5.60 -1.45
N ALA A 90 4.17 5.69 -1.83
CA ALA A 90 4.67 5.34 -3.16
C ALA A 90 5.81 4.31 -3.16
N LYS A 91 6.27 3.86 -1.98
CA LYS A 91 7.39 2.91 -1.85
C LYS A 91 7.15 1.57 -2.55
N ASP A 92 5.90 1.13 -2.59
CA ASP A 92 5.51 -0.15 -3.19
C ASP A 92 5.17 0.00 -4.69
N VAL A 93 5.19 1.22 -5.24
CA VAL A 93 4.90 1.45 -6.66
C VAL A 93 6.06 0.92 -7.49
N PRO A 94 5.80 0.04 -8.48
CA PRO A 94 6.84 -0.45 -9.37
C PRO A 94 7.35 0.68 -10.27
N ILE A 95 8.66 0.72 -10.46
CA ILE A 95 9.35 1.69 -11.32
C ILE A 95 10.03 0.91 -12.43
N ILE A 96 9.71 1.25 -13.68
CA ILE A 96 10.41 0.75 -14.86
C ILE A 96 11.30 1.87 -15.38
N PHE A 97 12.59 1.58 -15.46
CA PHE A 97 13.55 2.53 -16.02
C PHE A 97 13.59 2.44 -17.54
N LEU A 98 13.54 3.59 -18.19
CA LEU A 98 13.83 3.72 -19.61
C LEU A 98 15.31 4.08 -19.75
N THR A 99 16.07 3.26 -20.46
CA THR A 99 17.54 3.34 -20.48
C THR A 99 18.05 3.55 -21.90
N GLY A 100 18.90 4.54 -22.18
CA GLY A 100 19.62 4.60 -23.46
C GLY A 100 20.59 3.44 -23.68
N SER A 101 21.00 3.20 -24.93
CA SER A 101 21.91 2.12 -25.34
C SER A 101 23.27 2.11 -24.63
N ASP A 102 23.70 3.25 -24.09
CA ASP A 102 25.03 3.45 -23.48
C ASP A 102 25.04 3.22 -21.96
N LEU A 103 23.97 2.71 -21.36
CA LEU A 103 23.93 2.45 -19.93
C LEU A 103 24.73 1.18 -19.61
N ASP A 104 25.97 1.44 -19.18
CA ASP A 104 26.93 0.44 -18.75
C ASP A 104 26.31 -0.51 -17.71
N SER A 105 26.78 -1.76 -17.71
CA SER A 105 26.24 -2.87 -16.89
C SER A 105 26.19 -2.56 -15.37
N GLY A 106 26.99 -1.60 -14.89
CA GLY A 106 26.93 -1.08 -13.52
C GLY A 106 25.65 -0.28 -13.17
N PHE A 107 24.98 0.33 -14.15
CA PHE A 107 23.76 1.10 -13.93
C PHE A 107 22.53 0.21 -13.69
N THR A 108 22.46 -0.94 -14.36
CA THR A 108 21.39 -1.93 -14.14
C THR A 108 21.45 -2.46 -12.70
N PHE A 109 22.66 -2.76 -12.19
CA PHE A 109 22.86 -3.17 -10.80
C PHE A 109 22.42 -2.08 -9.81
N ARG A 110 22.79 -0.82 -10.05
CA ARG A 110 22.38 0.32 -9.20
C ARG A 110 20.88 0.52 -9.17
N GLY A 111 20.19 0.33 -10.30
CA GLY A 111 18.74 0.48 -10.35
C GLY A 111 18.01 -0.63 -9.61
N TYR A 112 18.43 -1.89 -9.73
CA TYR A 112 17.87 -2.98 -8.93
C TYR A 112 18.08 -2.76 -7.42
N ALA A 113 19.28 -2.32 -7.03
CA ALA A 113 19.57 -1.97 -5.65
C ALA A 113 18.72 -0.80 -5.11
N ARG A 114 18.19 0.06 -6.00
CA ARG A 114 17.32 1.19 -5.68
C ARG A 114 15.83 0.90 -5.88
N GLY A 115 15.46 -0.36 -6.08
CA GLY A 115 14.06 -0.80 -6.14
C GLY A 115 13.41 -0.67 -7.52
N ALA A 116 14.21 -0.73 -8.60
CA ALA A 116 13.69 -0.95 -9.96
C ALA A 116 12.89 -2.25 -10.02
N ALA A 117 11.74 -2.20 -10.66
CA ALA A 117 10.98 -3.40 -11.01
C ALA A 117 11.47 -3.99 -12.34
N ASP A 118 11.85 -3.15 -13.31
CA ASP A 118 12.31 -3.58 -14.63
C ASP A 118 13.09 -2.46 -15.36
N PHE A 119 13.69 -2.80 -16.50
CA PHE A 119 14.39 -1.89 -17.39
C PHE A 119 13.96 -2.12 -18.84
N ILE A 120 13.82 -1.03 -19.60
CA ILE A 120 13.50 -1.08 -21.03
C ILE A 120 14.50 -0.20 -21.78
N PRO A 121 15.30 -0.78 -22.68
CA PRO A 121 16.24 0.00 -23.49
C PRO A 121 15.52 0.86 -24.53
N LYS A 122 16.00 2.08 -24.74
CA LYS A 122 15.66 2.99 -25.85
C LYS A 122 16.62 2.68 -27.02
N PRO A 123 16.13 2.53 -28.27
CA PRO A 123 14.72 2.57 -28.67
C PRO A 123 13.97 1.31 -28.21
N PHE A 124 12.78 1.51 -27.65
CA PHE A 124 11.94 0.42 -27.14
C PHE A 124 10.90 -0.02 -28.16
N ASP A 125 10.57 -1.30 -28.14
CA ASP A 125 9.43 -1.82 -28.89
C ASP A 125 8.11 -1.41 -28.19
N PRO A 126 7.20 -0.68 -28.88
CA PRO A 126 5.90 -0.31 -28.33
C PRO A 126 5.09 -1.48 -27.75
N TRP A 127 5.19 -2.65 -28.37
CA TRP A 127 4.50 -3.86 -27.92
C TRP A 127 5.07 -4.35 -26.59
N VAL A 128 6.41 -4.36 -26.45
CA VAL A 128 7.08 -4.77 -25.21
C VAL A 128 6.75 -3.82 -24.06
N LEU A 129 6.81 -2.51 -24.30
CA LEU A 129 6.44 -1.52 -23.29
C LEU A 129 5.00 -1.71 -22.81
N ARG A 130 4.07 -1.86 -23.77
CA ARG A 130 2.66 -2.07 -23.47
C ARG A 130 2.44 -3.35 -22.67
N ALA A 131 3.03 -4.46 -23.10
CA ALA A 131 2.91 -5.75 -22.41
C ALA A 131 3.39 -5.66 -20.96
N LYS A 132 4.55 -5.05 -20.71
CA LYS A 132 5.08 -4.82 -19.35
C LYS A 132 4.14 -3.94 -18.54
N ALA A 133 3.68 -2.82 -19.10
CA ALA A 133 2.74 -1.93 -18.43
C ALA A 133 1.43 -2.64 -18.04
N THR A 134 0.86 -3.45 -18.94
CA THR A 134 -0.33 -4.26 -18.68
C THR A 134 -0.12 -5.22 -17.51
N VAL A 135 1.01 -5.93 -17.46
CA VAL A 135 1.32 -6.87 -16.36
C VAL A 135 1.35 -6.15 -15.01
N PHE A 136 2.01 -5.00 -14.91
CA PHE A 136 2.07 -4.24 -13.66
C PHE A 136 0.71 -3.65 -13.27
N LEU A 137 -0.10 -3.20 -14.23
CA LEU A 137 -1.47 -2.76 -13.97
C LEU A 137 -2.35 -3.90 -13.42
N GLU A 138 -2.26 -5.09 -14.00
CA GLU A 138 -2.99 -6.27 -13.52
C GLU A 138 -2.53 -6.69 -12.13
N LEU A 139 -1.22 -6.70 -11.88
CA LEU A 139 -0.65 -7.01 -10.58
C LEU A 139 -1.13 -6.01 -9.52
N HIS A 140 -1.14 -4.72 -9.86
CA HIS A 140 -1.65 -3.68 -8.97
C HIS A 140 -3.14 -3.91 -8.63
N ARG A 141 -3.96 -4.20 -9.64
CA ARG A 141 -5.39 -4.51 -9.44
C ARG A 141 -5.59 -5.72 -8.52
N LYS A 142 -4.84 -6.81 -8.75
CA LYS A 142 -4.93 -8.02 -7.92
C LYS A 142 -4.48 -7.77 -6.48
N ASN A 143 -3.38 -7.03 -6.27
CA ASN A 143 -2.92 -6.68 -4.93
C ASN A 143 -3.96 -5.82 -4.19
N ARG A 144 -4.59 -4.85 -4.87
CA ARG A 144 -5.68 -4.04 -4.30
C ARG A 144 -6.91 -4.86 -3.94
N GLN A 145 -7.26 -5.85 -4.76
CA GLN A 145 -8.36 -6.77 -4.46
C GLN A 145 -8.05 -7.63 -3.23
N LEU A 146 -6.83 -8.15 -3.12
CA LEU A 146 -6.40 -8.92 -1.95
C LEU A 146 -6.40 -8.07 -0.68
N GLU A 147 -5.86 -6.85 -0.73
CA GLU A 147 -5.91 -5.90 0.39
C GLU A 147 -7.34 -5.61 0.84
N ALA A 148 -8.26 -5.41 -0.11
CA ALA A 148 -9.66 -5.16 0.18
C ALA A 148 -10.37 -6.37 0.81
N LEU A 149 -10.03 -7.59 0.40
CA LEU A 149 -10.56 -8.82 1.00
C LEU A 149 -10.04 -8.99 2.43
N LEU A 150 -8.73 -8.89 2.65
CA LEU A 150 -8.14 -8.99 3.98
C LEU A 150 -8.70 -7.93 4.95
N ALA A 151 -8.91 -6.70 4.46
CA ALA A 151 -9.52 -5.64 5.26
C ALA A 151 -10.96 -5.98 5.67
N ARG A 152 -11.74 -6.61 4.79
CA ARG A 152 -13.11 -7.06 5.10
C ARG A 152 -13.10 -8.18 6.14
N ASP A 153 -12.25 -9.17 5.97
CA ASP A 153 -12.14 -10.30 6.90
C ASP A 153 -11.74 -9.82 8.30
N HIS A 154 -10.81 -8.85 8.38
CA HIS A 154 -10.40 -8.24 9.65
C HIS A 154 -11.55 -7.52 10.36
N VAL A 155 -12.38 -6.76 9.63
CA VAL A 155 -13.55 -6.10 10.21
C VAL A 155 -14.57 -7.13 10.71
N GLN A 156 -14.81 -8.21 9.95
CA GLN A 156 -15.72 -9.27 10.36
C GLN A 156 -15.25 -10.01 11.62
N LEU A 157 -13.96 -10.34 11.71
CA LEU A 157 -13.38 -10.97 12.89
C LEU A 157 -13.50 -10.06 14.13
N ALA A 158 -13.23 -8.76 13.97
CA ALA A 158 -13.38 -7.79 15.05
C ALA A 158 -14.83 -7.70 15.54
N GLU A 159 -15.80 -7.72 14.61
CA GLU A 159 -17.22 -7.70 14.94
C GLU A 159 -17.67 -8.99 15.63
N MET A 160 -17.24 -10.16 15.15
CA MET A 160 -17.51 -11.45 15.80
C MET A 160 -16.94 -11.50 17.22
N ALA A 161 -15.70 -11.05 17.41
CA ALA A 161 -15.08 -10.96 18.74
C ALA A 161 -15.87 -10.03 19.68
N HIS A 162 -16.34 -8.89 19.17
CA HIS A 162 -17.15 -7.95 19.94
C HIS A 162 -18.50 -8.56 20.37
N ARG A 163 -19.18 -9.28 19.46
CA ARG A 163 -20.45 -9.97 19.75
C ARG A 163 -20.29 -11.08 20.79
N LEU A 164 -19.23 -11.89 20.68
CA LEU A 164 -18.95 -12.95 21.67
C LEU A 164 -18.67 -12.38 23.06
N SER A 165 -17.93 -11.27 23.14
CA SER A 165 -17.70 -10.56 24.41
C SER A 165 -18.99 -10.06 25.04
N ALA A 166 -19.90 -9.48 24.25
CA ALA A 166 -21.20 -9.00 24.73
C ALA A 166 -22.12 -10.12 25.25
N ILE A 167 -22.11 -11.28 24.58
CA ILE A 167 -22.85 -12.47 25.06
C ILE A 167 -22.24 -12.99 26.37
N GLY A 168 -20.91 -13.04 26.47
CA GLY A 168 -20.21 -13.41 27.71
C GLY A 168 -20.57 -12.50 28.89
N SER A 169 -20.73 -11.19 28.67
CA SER A 169 -21.17 -10.25 29.71
C SER A 169 -22.66 -10.36 30.07
N LEU A 170 -23.50 -10.93 29.21
CA LEU A 170 -24.92 -11.19 29.50
C LEU A 170 -25.13 -12.52 30.23
N LEU A 171 -24.17 -13.45 30.14
CA LEU A 171 -24.22 -14.77 30.77
C LEU A 171 -23.51 -14.84 32.14
N GLY A 172 -22.92 -13.76 32.64
CA GLY A 172 -22.60 -13.58 34.07
C GLY A 172 -23.40 -12.37 34.57
N GLU A 173 -24.37 -12.46 35.48
CA GLU A 173 -24.63 -13.33 36.64
C GLU A 173 -26.15 -13.39 36.88
N PRO A 174 -26.69 -14.40 37.60
CA PRO A 174 -26.98 -14.15 39.02
C PRO A 174 -26.80 -15.37 39.94
N GLY A 175 -26.03 -15.22 41.02
CA GLY A 175 -26.22 -15.96 42.28
C GLY A 175 -24.92 -16.57 42.85
N GLY A 176 -24.51 -16.31 44.10
CA GLY A 176 -25.30 -15.84 45.23
C GLY A 176 -24.47 -15.14 46.31
N ASP A 177 -25.13 -14.15 46.88
CA ASP A 177 -24.99 -13.77 48.28
C ASP A 177 -25.30 -15.00 49.15
N ILE A 178 -24.31 -15.48 49.90
CA ILE A 178 -24.53 -16.20 51.15
C ILE A 178 -23.67 -15.50 52.18
N GLY A 179 -24.24 -14.49 52.82
CA GLY A 179 -23.91 -14.20 54.21
C GLY A 179 -24.28 -15.41 55.07
N THR A 180 -23.29 -15.98 55.75
CA THR A 180 -23.49 -16.67 57.03
C THR A 180 -22.35 -16.29 57.95
N ASP A 181 -22.68 -15.45 58.94
CA ASP A 181 -21.96 -15.35 60.20
C ASP A 181 -21.86 -16.74 60.86
N GLY A 182 -20.70 -17.08 61.42
CA GLY A 182 -20.50 -18.29 62.21
C GLY A 182 -19.04 -18.59 62.52
N ASP A 183 -18.64 -18.29 63.75
CA ASP A 183 -17.37 -18.66 64.41
C ASP A 183 -17.01 -20.16 64.30
N GLY A 184 -15.70 -20.48 64.27
CA GLY A 184 -15.18 -21.77 64.77
C GLY A 184 -14.08 -22.47 63.96
N ASP A 185 -12.82 -22.20 64.34
CA ASP A 185 -11.67 -23.12 64.53
C ASP A 185 -11.39 -24.33 63.58
N GLY A 186 -10.16 -24.34 63.04
CA GLY A 186 -9.32 -25.53 62.90
C GLY A 186 -9.33 -26.34 61.58
N GLY A 187 -8.16 -26.39 60.90
CA GLY A 187 -7.73 -27.60 60.18
C GLY A 187 -7.40 -27.47 58.69
N ASP A 188 -6.09 -27.32 58.43
CA ASP A 188 -5.28 -27.82 57.30
C ASP A 188 -5.78 -27.77 55.85
N ALA A 189 -5.01 -27.02 55.06
CA ALA A 189 -5.13 -26.82 53.63
C ALA A 189 -4.81 -28.06 52.80
N ASN A 190 -5.74 -28.44 51.90
CA ASN A 190 -5.39 -29.10 50.63
C ASN A 190 -6.35 -28.72 49.49
N THR A 191 -6.06 -27.56 48.89
CA THR A 191 -5.95 -27.29 47.45
C THR A 191 -7.03 -27.82 46.49
N LEU A 192 -8.03 -26.96 46.25
CA LEU A 192 -8.44 -26.40 44.95
C LEU A 192 -8.35 -27.33 43.72
N ARG A 193 -9.49 -27.92 43.35
CA ARG A 193 -9.76 -28.38 41.97
C ARG A 193 -9.99 -27.14 41.10
N GLY A 194 -8.96 -26.71 40.40
CA GLY A 194 -8.79 -25.32 39.98
C GLY A 194 -9.51 -24.85 38.69
N PRO A 195 -9.71 -23.53 38.54
CA PRO A 195 -10.19 -22.82 37.34
C PRO A 195 -9.12 -22.69 36.23
N GLY A 196 -8.44 -23.79 35.89
CA GLY A 196 -7.27 -23.81 35.01
C GLY A 196 -7.55 -23.55 33.52
N GLU A 197 -8.72 -23.91 33.01
CA GLU A 197 -9.05 -23.74 31.58
C GLU A 197 -9.48 -22.32 31.22
N LEU A 198 -10.03 -21.54 32.17
CA LEU A 198 -10.41 -20.15 31.95
C LEU A 198 -9.23 -19.18 32.06
N ALA A 199 -8.18 -19.54 32.82
CA ALA A 199 -6.93 -18.79 32.87
C ALA A 199 -6.15 -18.89 31.54
N ALA A 200 -6.22 -20.05 30.86
CA ALA A 200 -5.59 -20.26 29.56
C ALA A 200 -6.23 -19.41 28.45
N LEU A 201 -7.57 -19.22 28.48
CA LEU A 201 -8.25 -18.32 27.55
C LEU A 201 -8.00 -16.83 27.86
N ARG A 202 -7.86 -16.44 29.14
CA ARG A 202 -7.45 -15.07 29.51
C ARG A 202 -6.03 -14.73 29.04
N GLY A 203 -5.12 -15.69 29.08
CA GLY A 203 -3.75 -15.53 28.58
C GLY A 203 -3.67 -15.28 27.08
N HIS A 204 -4.50 -15.96 26.29
CA HIS A 204 -4.55 -15.77 24.83
C HIS A 204 -5.12 -14.40 24.42
N VAL A 205 -6.11 -13.88 25.15
CA VAL A 205 -6.70 -12.55 24.89
C VAL A 205 -5.69 -11.43 25.21
N ALA A 206 -4.92 -11.57 26.30
CA ALA A 206 -3.87 -10.61 26.63
C ALA A 206 -2.69 -10.62 25.63
N GLY A 207 -2.38 -11.77 25.03
CA GLY A 207 -1.38 -11.89 23.97
C GLY A 207 -1.78 -11.17 22.68
N LEU A 208 -3.07 -11.20 22.32
CA LEU A 208 -3.62 -10.50 21.16
C LEU A 208 -3.56 -8.98 21.31
N ASP A 209 -3.77 -8.44 22.51
CA ASP A 209 -3.64 -6.99 22.79
C ASP A 209 -2.20 -6.48 22.73
N ASN A 210 -1.21 -7.35 22.96
CA ASN A 210 0.20 -7.00 22.80
C ASN A 210 0.61 -7.01 21.31
N ILE A 211 0.16 -8.02 20.55
CA ILE A 211 0.40 -8.11 19.10
C ILE A 211 -0.29 -6.97 18.34
N LEU A 212 -1.51 -6.58 18.74
CA LEU A 212 -2.23 -5.42 18.19
C LEU A 212 -1.55 -4.09 18.52
N ARG A 213 -0.87 -3.97 19.67
CA ARG A 213 -0.05 -2.80 20.03
C ARG A 213 1.27 -2.75 19.27
N GLU A 214 1.92 -3.89 19.06
CA GLU A 214 3.17 -3.97 18.29
C GLU A 214 2.95 -3.71 16.80
N LEU A 215 1.85 -4.20 16.22
CA LEU A 215 1.49 -3.90 14.81
C LEU A 215 1.14 -2.42 14.59
N ARG A 216 0.67 -1.71 15.62
CA ARG A 216 0.39 -0.26 15.57
C ARG A 216 1.64 0.60 15.82
N ARG A 217 2.73 0.03 16.37
CA ARG A 217 4.03 0.70 16.61
C ARG A 217 5.12 0.32 15.61
N GLY A 218 4.97 -0.78 14.86
CA GLY A 218 6.00 -1.35 14.00
C GLY A 218 5.81 -1.11 12.49
N ARG A 219 5.77 0.14 12.04
CA ARG A 219 6.11 0.49 10.65
C ARG A 219 7.18 1.58 10.63
N SER A 220 8.37 1.20 11.10
CA SER A 220 9.65 1.80 10.69
C SER A 220 10.76 0.76 10.90
N PRO A 221 11.21 0.06 9.85
CA PRO A 221 12.59 -0.39 9.78
C PRO A 221 13.36 0.63 8.95
N GLN A 222 14.29 1.32 9.59
CA GLN A 222 15.41 2.01 8.95
C GLN A 222 16.66 1.67 9.79
N PRO A 223 17.84 1.71 9.17
CA PRO A 223 18.81 0.60 9.06
C PRO A 223 19.64 0.32 10.31
#